data_AF-A0A7X9L005-F1
#
_entry.id   AF-A0A7X9L005-F1
#
_cell.length_a   1.000
_cell.length_b   1.000
_cell.length_c   1.000
_cell.angle_alpha   90.00
_cell.angle_beta   90.00
_cell.angle_gamma   90.00
#
_symmetry.space_group_name_H-M   'P 1'
#
loop_
_entity.id
_entity.type
_entity.pdbx_description
1 polymer ?
#
loop_
_entity_poly.entity_id
_entity_poly.type
_entity_poly.pdbx_seq_one_letter_code
_entity_poly.pdbx_strand_id
1 'polypeptide(L)'
;ESIKVHIKEIPNSHLYDGKTSLYDIIKLHNTPIMLREHFRCVPEIIGFSNKLSYDNKIKPLRDSSSSILLPPIIPYKVENGKRAGKYKVNEKEAKTIVSLVLACLEQPEYENQTFGVISLLGNDQSKKIQNLIFEKIPMKIIEERKILCGDASNFQGDERDVVFLSLVDSPDDEGPLRFTGEGTEQSNKQRYNVAASRAKNQLWLVHSLDYKNDLKSGDIRRELLDYCYNYKNIAEDLYKIEEKSDSIFEYNVAKSLIEAGYNITQQWTAGAYKIDIVVKCNNNKVAIECDGEKFHGTLEKIKEDNERQSILERLGWRFIRIRGSEYFRDPNITIKRVIQELNNLDIYPEKKELSQNMNFTLKDVVIERAYKIRNEWQKQKNNSLQNPVGQISFSQLNNPKTLNSTPSLPPRERLKKQALKKTIKRDQNNHSKISNQNNNINNSDFLINDLYSLGFDIIDNRKISNILWVIYSPNKKEEFEKTVKNYTFKYSLEFRGSPATKNTPAWRIMT
;
A
#
# COMPACT_ATOMS: atom_id res chain seq x y z
N GLU A 1 17.21 3.75 29.38
CA GLU A 1 17.79 3.45 30.71
C GLU A 1 16.76 3.24 31.82
N SER A 2 15.56 3.81 31.76
CA SER A 2 14.55 3.72 32.85
C SER A 2 13.99 2.31 33.14
N ILE A 3 13.77 1.47 32.12
CA ILE A 3 13.15 0.14 32.30
C ILE A 3 14.06 -0.81 33.10
N LYS A 4 15.34 -0.94 32.73
CA LYS A 4 16.31 -1.89 33.33
C LYS A 4 16.53 -1.71 34.84
N VAL A 5 16.25 -0.53 35.39
CA VAL A 5 16.43 -0.26 36.84
C VAL A 5 15.28 -0.87 37.65
N HIS A 6 14.09 -0.99 37.07
CA HIS A 6 12.85 -1.32 37.80
C HIS A 6 12.38 -2.77 37.61
N ILE A 7 12.98 -3.53 36.69
CA ILE A 7 12.54 -4.91 36.35
C ILE A 7 13.57 -5.99 36.67
N LYS A 8 14.66 -5.68 37.39
CA LYS A 8 15.74 -6.65 37.67
C LYS A 8 15.26 -7.90 38.41
N GLU A 9 14.20 -7.77 39.20
CA GLU A 9 13.62 -8.85 39.99
C GLU A 9 12.65 -9.74 39.19
N ILE A 10 12.28 -9.33 37.97
CA ILE A 10 11.43 -10.12 37.08
C ILE A 10 12.29 -11.17 36.36
N PRO A 11 11.93 -12.46 36.41
CA PRO A 11 12.60 -13.50 35.64
C PRO A 11 12.69 -13.13 34.15
N ASN A 12 13.85 -13.36 33.53
CA ASN A 12 14.11 -12.99 32.14
C ASN A 12 13.91 -11.50 31.83
N SER A 13 14.21 -10.61 32.77
CA SER A 13 14.12 -9.14 32.61
C SER A 13 14.80 -8.57 31.36
N HIS A 14 15.80 -9.26 30.81
CA HIS A 14 16.47 -8.91 29.56
C HIS A 14 15.55 -8.99 28.32
N LEU A 15 14.45 -9.76 28.38
CA LEU A 15 13.46 -9.87 27.31
C LEU A 15 12.47 -8.69 27.27
N TYR A 16 12.35 -7.93 28.37
CA TYR A 16 11.46 -6.77 28.48
C TYR A 16 12.20 -5.51 28.02
N ASP A 17 12.49 -5.42 26.73
CA ASP A 17 13.08 -4.25 26.10
C ASP A 17 12.04 -3.43 25.32
N GLY A 18 12.48 -2.33 24.70
CA GLY A 18 11.59 -1.47 23.90
C GLY A 18 11.20 -2.05 22.54
N LYS A 19 11.67 -3.27 22.20
CA LYS A 19 11.48 -3.90 20.89
C LYS A 19 10.56 -5.12 20.96
N THR A 20 10.56 -5.81 22.08
CA THR A 20 9.82 -7.06 22.29
C THR A 20 8.48 -6.75 22.95
N SER A 21 7.37 -7.11 22.30
CA SER A 21 6.05 -6.92 22.91
C SER A 21 5.77 -8.00 23.94
N LEU A 22 4.87 -7.72 24.90
CA LEU A 22 4.42 -8.74 25.85
C LEU A 22 3.83 -9.98 25.15
N TYR A 23 3.20 -9.77 23.99
CA TYR A 23 2.69 -10.85 23.15
C TYR A 23 3.81 -11.77 22.65
N ASP A 24 4.95 -11.21 22.21
CA ASP A 24 6.10 -11.98 21.73
C ASP A 24 6.72 -12.83 22.85
N ILE A 25 6.75 -12.30 24.08
CA ILE A 25 7.23 -13.04 25.27
C ILE A 25 6.29 -14.21 25.58
N ILE A 26 4.97 -13.98 25.62
CA ILE A 26 3.98 -15.02 25.95
C ILE A 26 3.95 -16.12 24.88
N LYS A 27 4.17 -15.76 23.60
CA LYS A 27 4.22 -16.68 22.47
C LYS A 27 5.33 -17.73 22.56
N LEU A 28 6.38 -17.51 23.36
CA LEU A 28 7.43 -18.51 23.59
C LEU A 28 6.92 -19.75 24.34
N HIS A 29 5.88 -19.59 25.16
CA HIS A 29 5.33 -20.66 25.99
C HIS A 29 3.89 -21.05 25.61
N ASN A 30 3.27 -20.32 24.68
CA ASN A 30 1.88 -20.53 24.28
C ASN A 30 1.73 -20.49 22.75
N THR A 31 0.88 -21.35 22.21
CA THR A 31 0.52 -21.31 20.80
C THR A 31 -0.59 -20.28 20.57
N PRO A 32 -0.35 -19.18 19.83
CA PRO A 32 -1.38 -18.19 19.59
C PRO A 32 -2.46 -18.76 18.67
N ILE A 33 -3.72 -18.40 18.95
CA ILE A 33 -4.84 -18.72 18.07
C ILE A 33 -4.78 -17.78 16.86
N MET A 34 -4.63 -18.35 15.67
CA MET A 34 -4.60 -17.60 14.42
C MET A 34 -6.03 -17.38 13.92
N LEU A 35 -6.45 -16.12 13.84
CA LEU A 35 -7.64 -15.73 13.09
C LEU A 35 -7.36 -15.88 11.59
N ARG A 36 -8.18 -16.68 10.92
CA ARG A 36 -7.94 -17.06 9.52
C ARG A 36 -8.77 -16.25 8.52
N GLU A 37 -9.88 -15.68 8.93
CA GLU A 37 -10.83 -15.04 8.01
C GLU A 37 -10.42 -13.60 7.70
N HIS A 38 -10.48 -13.23 6.41
CA HIS A 38 -10.11 -11.91 5.93
C HIS A 38 -11.21 -11.27 5.10
N PHE A 39 -11.68 -10.10 5.55
CA PHE A 39 -12.86 -9.42 4.97
C PHE A 39 -12.54 -8.10 4.26
N ARG A 40 -11.26 -7.69 4.23
CA ARG A 40 -10.85 -6.34 3.83
C ARG A 40 -10.48 -6.26 2.36
N CYS A 41 -9.40 -6.91 1.97
CA CYS A 41 -8.91 -6.87 0.60
C CYS A 41 -9.70 -7.85 -0.25
N VAL A 42 -9.85 -7.54 -1.54
CA VAL A 42 -10.23 -8.57 -2.51
C VAL A 42 -9.19 -9.72 -2.51
N PRO A 43 -9.60 -10.96 -2.80
CA PRO A 43 -8.76 -12.16 -2.68
C PRO A 43 -7.39 -12.05 -3.37
N GLU A 44 -7.36 -11.41 -4.53
CA GLU A 44 -6.16 -11.24 -5.34
C GLU A 44 -5.10 -10.40 -4.62
N ILE A 45 -5.52 -9.35 -3.90
CA ILE A 45 -4.62 -8.43 -3.18
C ILE A 45 -4.05 -9.09 -1.92
N ILE A 46 -4.91 -9.70 -1.09
CA ILE A 46 -4.45 -10.33 0.15
C ILE A 46 -3.58 -11.57 -0.12
N GLY A 47 -3.72 -12.21 -1.29
CA GLY A 47 -3.00 -13.44 -1.61
C GLY A 47 -1.47 -13.31 -1.54
N PHE A 48 -0.89 -12.15 -1.88
CA PHE A 48 0.55 -11.92 -1.71
C PHE A 48 0.96 -12.02 -0.23
N SER A 49 0.29 -11.23 0.62
CA SER A 49 0.51 -11.22 2.06
C SER A 49 0.28 -12.60 2.68
N ASN A 50 -0.76 -13.30 2.25
CA ASN A 50 -1.11 -14.65 2.69
C ASN A 50 0.03 -15.65 2.42
N LYS A 51 0.58 -15.61 1.20
CA LYS A 51 1.74 -16.43 0.81
C LYS A 51 2.99 -16.03 1.59
N LEU A 52 3.29 -14.74 1.67
CA LEU A 52 4.52 -14.22 2.27
C LEU A 52 4.60 -14.50 3.78
N SER A 53 3.50 -14.29 4.52
CA SER A 53 3.54 -14.21 6.00
C SER A 53 2.67 -15.21 6.73
N TYR A 54 1.78 -15.93 6.04
CA TYR A 54 0.74 -16.72 6.68
C TYR A 54 0.63 -18.15 6.16
N ASP A 55 1.61 -18.65 5.39
CA ASP A 55 1.62 -19.98 4.79
C ASP A 55 0.30 -20.34 4.07
N ASN A 56 -0.34 -19.36 3.42
CA ASN A 56 -1.64 -19.52 2.78
C ASN A 56 -2.80 -19.93 3.73
N LYS A 57 -2.67 -19.74 5.05
CA LYS A 57 -3.70 -20.10 6.04
C LYS A 57 -4.82 -19.07 6.16
N ILE A 58 -4.66 -17.86 5.60
CA ILE A 58 -5.73 -16.86 5.57
C ILE A 58 -6.76 -17.26 4.50
N LYS A 59 -8.04 -17.15 4.86
CA LYS A 59 -9.22 -17.37 4.02
C LYS A 59 -9.83 -16.01 3.66
N PRO A 60 -9.64 -15.52 2.43
CA PRO A 60 -10.34 -14.34 1.95
C PRO A 60 -11.84 -14.66 1.83
N LEU A 61 -12.68 -13.89 2.50
CA LEU A 61 -14.15 -14.04 2.48
C LEU A 61 -14.84 -12.88 1.77
N ARG A 62 -14.07 -11.90 1.29
CA ARG A 62 -14.59 -10.81 0.48
C ARG A 62 -14.76 -11.27 -0.97
N ASP A 63 -15.93 -11.01 -1.53
CA ASP A 63 -16.22 -11.31 -2.93
C ASP A 63 -15.42 -10.40 -3.88
N SER A 64 -14.73 -10.97 -4.87
CA SER A 64 -14.04 -10.23 -5.93
C SER A 64 -15.01 -9.36 -6.75
N SER A 65 -16.29 -9.73 -6.85
CA SER A 65 -17.34 -8.94 -7.52
C SER A 65 -17.73 -7.67 -6.77
N SER A 66 -17.34 -7.55 -5.50
CA SER A 66 -17.65 -6.38 -4.66
C SER A 66 -16.93 -5.09 -5.07
N SER A 67 -15.99 -5.17 -6.03
CA SER A 67 -15.31 -4.01 -6.58
C SER A 67 -15.45 -3.95 -8.10
N ILE A 68 -15.81 -2.77 -8.59
CA ILE A 68 -15.82 -2.45 -10.02
C ILE A 68 -14.42 -2.11 -10.56
N LEU A 69 -13.43 -1.93 -9.68
CA LEU A 69 -12.08 -1.51 -10.06
C LEU A 69 -11.26 -2.71 -10.56
N LEU A 70 -11.42 -3.01 -11.84
CA LEU A 70 -10.71 -4.10 -12.49
C LEU A 70 -9.62 -3.58 -13.45
N PRO A 71 -8.44 -4.23 -13.49
CA PRO A 71 -8.00 -5.32 -12.61
C PRO A 71 -7.67 -4.86 -11.17
N PRO A 72 -7.74 -5.78 -10.17
CA PRO A 72 -7.45 -5.46 -8.77
C PRO A 72 -5.95 -5.27 -8.47
N ILE A 73 -5.05 -5.81 -9.30
CA ILE A 73 -3.61 -5.60 -9.18
C ILE A 73 -3.07 -5.13 -10.53
N ILE A 74 -2.31 -4.03 -10.51
CA ILE A 74 -1.72 -3.41 -11.70
C ILE A 74 -0.22 -3.17 -11.45
N PRO A 75 0.66 -4.05 -11.94
CA PRO A 75 2.07 -3.71 -12.04
C PRO A 75 2.29 -2.69 -13.17
N TYR A 76 3.04 -1.64 -12.90
CA TYR A 76 3.36 -0.58 -13.86
C TYR A 76 4.87 -0.30 -13.86
N LYS A 77 5.54 -0.68 -14.96
CA LYS A 77 6.96 -0.39 -15.16
C LYS A 77 7.15 1.03 -15.68
N VAL A 78 7.95 1.83 -14.99
CA VAL A 78 8.34 3.18 -15.36
C VAL A 78 9.60 3.13 -16.20
N GLU A 79 9.46 3.46 -17.48
CA GLU A 79 10.57 3.48 -18.40
C GLU A 79 11.64 4.52 -18.00
N ASN A 80 12.89 4.07 -18.00
CA ASN A 80 14.07 4.86 -17.66
C ASN A 80 13.99 5.53 -16.27
N GLY A 81 13.23 4.96 -15.33
CA GLY A 81 13.23 5.37 -13.93
C GLY A 81 14.57 5.05 -13.28
N LYS A 82 15.22 6.05 -12.69
CA LYS A 82 16.50 5.89 -12.00
C LYS A 82 16.42 6.48 -10.60
N ARG A 83 16.93 5.72 -9.64
CA ARG A 83 17.14 6.18 -8.27
C ARG A 83 18.28 7.21 -8.24
N ALA A 84 18.08 8.31 -7.52
CA ALA A 84 19.01 9.43 -7.45
C ALA A 84 20.24 9.09 -6.57
N GLY A 85 21.17 8.29 -7.09
CA GLY A 85 22.44 7.95 -6.44
C GLY A 85 22.26 7.41 -5.02
N LYS A 86 22.90 8.05 -4.03
CA LYS A 86 22.78 7.65 -2.62
C LYS A 86 21.37 7.86 -2.04
N TYR A 87 20.59 8.79 -2.59
CA TYR A 87 19.25 9.10 -2.10
C TYR A 87 18.26 8.00 -2.48
N LYS A 88 17.33 7.69 -1.58
CA LYS A 88 16.27 6.69 -1.81
C LYS A 88 15.07 7.37 -2.48
N VAL A 89 15.32 8.03 -3.62
CA VAL A 89 14.30 8.78 -4.37
C VAL A 89 14.39 8.42 -5.85
N ASN A 90 13.25 8.11 -6.45
CA ASN A 90 13.08 7.93 -7.88
C ASN A 90 12.05 8.94 -8.38
N GLU A 91 12.57 10.02 -8.99
CA GLU A 91 11.78 11.18 -9.44
C GLU A 91 10.76 10.82 -10.52
N LYS A 92 11.10 9.87 -11.41
CA LYS A 92 10.18 9.45 -12.46
C LYS A 92 9.04 8.62 -11.89
N GLU A 93 9.33 7.68 -10.98
CA GLU A 93 8.26 6.97 -10.26
C GLU A 93 7.35 7.94 -9.50
N ALA A 94 7.92 8.93 -8.82
CA ALA A 94 7.13 9.89 -8.05
C ALA A 94 6.15 10.67 -8.95
N LYS A 95 6.62 11.19 -10.09
CA LYS A 95 5.77 11.88 -11.07
C LYS A 95 4.72 10.94 -11.68
N THR A 96 5.11 9.71 -12.01
CA THR A 96 4.19 8.69 -12.53
C THR A 96 3.06 8.43 -11.54
N ILE A 97 3.38 8.17 -10.27
CA ILE A 97 2.38 7.90 -9.24
C ILE A 97 1.39 9.06 -9.11
N VAL A 98 1.88 10.30 -8.99
CA VAL A 98 0.98 11.46 -8.85
C VAL A 98 0.11 11.66 -10.09
N SER A 99 0.65 11.43 -11.29
CA SER A 99 -0.15 11.51 -12.51
C SER A 99 -1.18 10.38 -12.64
N LEU A 100 -0.89 9.18 -12.13
CA LEU A 100 -1.85 8.07 -12.07
C LEU A 100 -2.96 8.38 -11.07
N VAL A 101 -2.63 8.91 -9.88
CA VAL A 101 -3.63 9.35 -8.89
C VAL A 101 -4.56 10.39 -9.51
N LEU A 102 -4.02 11.41 -10.18
CA LEU A 102 -4.84 12.42 -10.88
C LEU A 102 -5.72 11.80 -11.98
N ALA A 103 -5.16 10.90 -12.78
CA ALA A 103 -5.93 10.22 -13.82
C ALA A 103 -7.08 9.40 -13.23
N CYS A 104 -6.86 8.68 -12.12
CA CYS A 104 -7.92 7.99 -11.39
C CYS A 104 -8.97 8.96 -10.85
N LEU A 105 -8.57 10.11 -10.29
CA LEU A 105 -9.51 11.10 -9.75
C LEU A 105 -10.48 11.66 -10.80
N GLU A 106 -10.11 11.64 -12.08
CA GLU A 106 -10.94 12.08 -13.21
C GLU A 106 -11.88 10.98 -13.75
N GLN A 107 -11.70 9.72 -13.34
CA GLN A 107 -12.52 8.60 -13.83
C GLN A 107 -13.75 8.37 -12.93
N PRO A 108 -14.94 8.13 -13.52
CA PRO A 108 -16.18 7.91 -12.76
C PRO A 108 -16.15 6.63 -11.91
N GLU A 109 -15.45 5.58 -12.36
CA GLU A 109 -15.33 4.32 -11.62
C GLU A 109 -14.61 4.51 -10.27
N TYR A 110 -13.81 5.56 -10.16
CA TYR A 110 -13.09 5.90 -8.93
C TYR A 110 -13.87 6.88 -8.06
N GLU A 111 -15.12 7.21 -8.35
CA GLU A 111 -15.92 8.11 -7.51
C GLU A 111 -15.98 7.59 -6.06
N ASN A 112 -15.84 8.51 -5.10
CA ASN A 112 -15.81 8.25 -3.65
C ASN A 112 -14.71 7.30 -3.13
N GLN A 113 -13.86 6.74 -4.00
CA GLN A 113 -12.72 5.93 -3.60
C GLN A 113 -11.67 6.74 -2.84
N THR A 114 -11.01 6.09 -1.89
CA THR A 114 -9.92 6.67 -1.10
C THR A 114 -8.56 6.21 -1.61
N PHE A 115 -7.54 7.07 -1.51
CA PHE A 115 -6.21 6.80 -2.09
C PHE A 115 -5.08 6.75 -1.07
N GLY A 116 -4.19 5.77 -1.23
CA GLY A 116 -2.96 5.64 -0.45
C GLY A 116 -1.74 5.58 -1.36
N VAL A 117 -0.63 6.19 -0.94
CA VAL A 117 0.66 6.05 -1.61
C VAL A 117 1.72 5.64 -0.59
N ILE A 118 2.35 4.49 -0.83
CA ILE A 118 3.31 3.89 0.11
C ILE A 118 4.67 3.72 -0.58
N SER A 119 5.72 4.27 0.03
CA SER A 119 7.10 3.96 -0.36
C SER A 119 7.56 2.67 0.31
N LEU A 120 8.10 1.73 -0.48
CA LEU A 120 8.70 0.49 0.04
C LEU A 120 10.16 0.69 0.48
N LEU A 121 10.79 1.79 0.06
CA LEU A 121 12.19 2.07 0.35
C LEU A 121 12.39 3.52 0.82
N GLY A 122 12.53 3.70 2.13
CA GLY A 122 12.89 4.97 2.74
C GLY A 122 11.77 6.02 2.70
N ASN A 123 11.88 6.98 3.62
CA ASN A 123 10.90 8.06 3.79
C ASN A 123 11.14 9.25 2.83
N ASP A 124 12.28 9.28 2.12
CA ASP A 124 12.59 10.39 1.21
C ASP A 124 11.69 10.35 -0.03
N GLN A 125 11.40 9.14 -0.55
CA GLN A 125 10.47 8.98 -1.66
C GLN A 125 9.04 9.40 -1.28
N SER A 126 8.53 8.98 -0.11
CA SER A 126 7.20 9.38 0.35
C SER A 126 7.10 10.89 0.53
N LYS A 127 8.10 11.53 1.14
CA LYS A 127 8.16 13.01 1.21
C LYS A 127 8.13 13.66 -0.18
N LYS A 128 8.89 13.12 -1.13
CA LYS A 128 8.91 13.64 -2.50
C LYS A 128 7.54 13.53 -3.18
N ILE A 129 6.89 12.37 -3.05
CA ILE A 129 5.56 12.15 -3.62
C ILE A 129 4.52 13.03 -2.92
N GLN A 130 4.56 13.14 -1.59
CA GLN A 130 3.67 14.00 -0.83
C GLN A 130 3.78 15.47 -1.25
N ASN A 131 5.00 15.98 -1.46
CA ASN A 131 5.20 17.33 -1.97
C ASN A 131 4.59 17.51 -3.37
N LEU A 132 4.76 16.54 -4.26
CA LEU A 132 4.14 16.57 -5.60
C LEU A 132 2.61 16.48 -5.53
N ILE A 133 2.05 15.70 -4.59
CA ILE A 133 0.60 15.65 -4.34
C ILE A 133 0.09 17.02 -3.93
N PHE A 134 0.73 17.68 -2.96
CA PHE A 134 0.33 19.02 -2.53
C PHE A 134 0.51 20.09 -3.62
N GLU A 135 1.49 19.92 -4.50
CA GLU A 135 1.69 20.84 -5.64
C GLU A 135 0.61 20.66 -6.72
N LYS A 136 0.16 19.42 -6.97
CA LYS A 136 -0.66 19.09 -8.15
C LYS A 136 -2.13 18.82 -7.86
N ILE A 137 -2.49 18.51 -6.62
CA ILE A 137 -3.85 18.14 -6.22
C ILE A 137 -4.39 19.20 -5.25
N PRO A 138 -5.56 19.81 -5.51
CA PRO A 138 -6.16 20.77 -4.58
C PRO A 138 -6.43 20.15 -3.21
N MET A 139 -6.17 20.90 -2.13
CA MET A 139 -6.31 20.40 -0.75
C MET A 139 -7.72 19.84 -0.45
N LYS A 140 -8.77 20.47 -1.00
CA LYS A 140 -10.15 19.98 -0.85
C LYS A 140 -10.31 18.54 -1.36
N ILE A 141 -9.71 18.21 -2.51
CA ILE A 141 -9.76 16.86 -3.08
C ILE A 141 -8.92 15.88 -2.26
N ILE A 142 -7.77 16.32 -1.71
CA ILE A 142 -6.95 15.50 -0.82
C ILE A 142 -7.74 15.07 0.41
N GLU A 143 -8.47 15.99 1.03
CA GLU A 143 -9.30 15.72 2.22
C GLU A 143 -10.50 14.84 1.86
N GLU A 144 -11.26 15.22 0.83
CA GLU A 144 -12.46 14.53 0.37
C GLU A 144 -12.17 13.08 -0.03
N ARG A 145 -11.07 12.86 -0.76
CA ARG A 145 -10.63 11.54 -1.23
C ARG A 145 -9.67 10.84 -0.26
N LYS A 146 -9.48 11.41 0.94
CA LYS A 146 -8.62 10.92 2.03
C LYS A 146 -7.23 10.50 1.57
N ILE A 147 -6.60 11.27 0.67
CA ILE A 147 -5.32 10.89 0.07
C ILE A 147 -4.23 10.90 1.14
N LEU A 148 -3.63 9.73 1.41
CA LEU A 148 -2.53 9.57 2.36
C LEU A 148 -1.26 9.16 1.62
N CYS A 149 -0.11 9.74 2.00
CA CYS A 149 1.20 9.36 1.46
C CYS A 149 2.20 9.18 2.61
N GLY A 150 2.94 8.06 2.60
CA GLY A 150 3.86 7.71 3.68
C GLY A 150 4.64 6.43 3.41
N ASP A 151 5.26 5.90 4.46
CA ASP A 151 5.78 4.54 4.48
C ASP A 151 4.75 3.55 5.06
N ALA A 152 5.08 2.26 5.10
CA ALA A 152 4.16 1.23 5.58
C ALA A 152 3.72 1.45 7.05
N SER A 153 4.56 2.09 7.89
CA SER A 153 4.24 2.35 9.29
C SER A 153 3.20 3.45 9.45
N ASN A 154 3.20 4.46 8.57
CA ASN A 154 2.19 5.52 8.55
C ASN A 154 0.78 5.00 8.24
N PHE A 155 0.68 3.82 7.62
CA PHE A 155 -0.57 3.16 7.28
C PHE A 155 -0.97 2.09 8.31
N GLN A 156 -0.32 2.03 9.47
CA GLN A 156 -0.66 1.05 10.50
C GLN A 156 -2.09 1.27 11.02
N GLY A 157 -2.94 0.27 10.82
CA GLY A 157 -4.37 0.35 11.19
C GLY A 157 -5.22 1.15 10.22
N ASP A 158 -4.62 1.75 9.18
CA ASP A 158 -5.32 2.48 8.13
C ASP A 158 -5.34 1.68 6.82
N GLU A 159 -6.25 2.03 5.92
CA GLU A 159 -6.53 1.31 4.67
C GLU A 159 -7.17 2.23 3.63
N ARG A 160 -6.95 1.95 2.35
CA ARG A 160 -7.49 2.76 1.24
C ARG A 160 -8.08 1.86 0.18
N ASP A 161 -9.06 2.39 -0.53
CA ASP A 161 -9.67 1.66 -1.64
C ASP A 161 -8.65 1.36 -2.73
N VAL A 162 -7.85 2.37 -3.08
CA VAL A 162 -6.78 2.29 -4.06
C VAL A 162 -5.45 2.62 -3.40
N VAL A 163 -4.45 1.75 -3.53
CA VAL A 163 -3.08 2.02 -3.03
C VAL A 163 -2.06 1.92 -4.16
N PHE A 164 -1.15 2.89 -4.20
CA PHE A 164 0.03 2.90 -5.04
C PHE A 164 1.27 2.58 -4.20
N LEU A 165 1.98 1.51 -4.55
CA LEU A 165 3.29 1.17 -4.00
C LEU A 165 4.39 1.72 -4.91
N SER A 166 5.34 2.46 -4.35
CA SER A 166 6.57 2.87 -5.03
C SER A 166 7.70 1.94 -4.61
N LEU A 167 8.29 1.23 -5.58
CA LEU A 167 9.40 0.33 -5.33
C LEU A 167 10.74 1.07 -5.17
N VAL A 168 10.89 2.21 -5.83
CA VAL A 168 12.03 3.15 -5.78
C VAL A 168 13.31 2.64 -6.40
N ASP A 169 13.71 1.40 -6.11
CA ASP A 169 14.92 0.81 -6.67
C ASP A 169 14.85 0.75 -8.20
N SER A 170 16.00 0.93 -8.83
CA SER A 170 16.20 0.95 -10.28
C SER A 170 17.37 0.06 -10.66
N PRO A 171 17.50 -0.34 -11.94
CA PRO A 171 18.62 -1.15 -12.40
C PRO A 171 19.96 -0.50 -12.03
N ASP A 172 20.95 -1.32 -11.74
CA ASP A 172 22.34 -0.91 -11.54
C ASP A 172 23.13 -1.21 -12.81
N ASP A 173 24.08 -0.35 -13.15
CA ASP A 173 24.90 -0.51 -14.37
C ASP A 173 25.94 -1.65 -14.19
N GLU A 174 26.14 -2.14 -12.96
CA GLU A 174 27.11 -3.18 -12.54
C GLU A 174 26.46 -4.59 -12.36
N GLY A 175 25.21 -4.79 -12.79
CA GLY A 175 24.51 -6.07 -12.72
C GLY A 175 23.39 -6.14 -11.66
N PRO A 176 22.96 -7.35 -11.25
CA PRO A 176 21.80 -7.50 -10.37
C PRO A 176 21.99 -6.80 -9.02
N LEU A 177 20.93 -6.15 -8.54
CA LEU A 177 20.93 -5.44 -7.28
C LEU A 177 21.31 -6.35 -6.10
N ARG A 178 21.80 -5.72 -5.03
CA ARG A 178 22.06 -6.40 -3.76
C ARG A 178 20.80 -7.10 -3.27
N PHE A 179 20.94 -8.35 -2.86
CA PHE A 179 19.85 -9.18 -2.37
C PHE A 179 19.16 -8.53 -1.16
N THR A 180 17.84 -8.47 -1.19
CA THR A 180 17.00 -8.01 -0.09
C THR A 180 16.08 -9.15 0.36
N GLY A 181 16.45 -9.81 1.46
CA GLY A 181 15.62 -10.82 2.12
C GLY A 181 14.66 -10.20 3.15
N GLU A 182 14.26 -10.99 4.15
CA GLU A 182 13.29 -10.59 5.18
C GLU A 182 13.73 -9.38 6.03
N GLY A 183 15.02 -9.05 6.03
CA GLY A 183 15.62 -7.97 6.82
C GLY A 183 15.87 -8.36 8.27
N THR A 184 16.61 -7.52 9.00
CA THR A 184 16.83 -7.69 10.45
C THR A 184 15.48 -7.71 11.16
N GLU A 185 15.26 -8.68 12.05
CA GLU A 185 14.00 -8.85 12.80
C GLU A 185 12.77 -8.90 11.87
N GLN A 186 12.91 -9.42 10.63
CA GLN A 186 11.86 -9.50 9.61
C GLN A 186 11.26 -8.15 9.17
N SER A 187 11.97 -7.05 9.41
CA SER A 187 11.48 -5.69 9.15
C SER A 187 11.08 -5.43 7.69
N ASN A 188 11.76 -6.02 6.69
CA ASN A 188 11.34 -5.88 5.29
C ASN A 188 10.11 -6.73 5.01
N LYS A 189 10.07 -7.98 5.49
CA LYS A 189 8.90 -8.86 5.34
C LYS A 189 7.64 -8.21 5.91
N GLN A 190 7.72 -7.65 7.10
CA GLN A 190 6.62 -6.92 7.74
C GLN A 190 6.21 -5.70 6.91
N ARG A 191 7.17 -4.90 6.41
CA ARG A 191 6.88 -3.73 5.57
C ARG A 191 6.11 -4.09 4.31
N TYR A 192 6.53 -5.14 3.60
CA TYR A 192 5.90 -5.61 2.37
C TYR A 192 4.51 -6.20 2.65
N ASN A 193 4.39 -7.03 3.69
CA ASN A 193 3.11 -7.58 4.13
C ASN A 193 2.12 -6.47 4.50
N VAL A 194 2.57 -5.50 5.30
CA VAL A 194 1.76 -4.35 5.72
C VAL A 194 1.36 -3.52 4.53
N ALA A 195 2.27 -3.17 3.63
CA ALA A 195 2.00 -2.29 2.50
C ALA A 195 1.04 -2.91 1.47
N ALA A 196 1.27 -4.17 1.08
CA ALA A 196 0.44 -4.85 0.09
C ALA A 196 -1.01 -5.06 0.57
N SER A 197 -1.22 -5.24 1.88
CA SER A 197 -2.55 -5.43 2.48
C SER A 197 -3.31 -4.13 2.81
N ARG A 198 -2.81 -2.95 2.39
CA ARG A 198 -3.52 -1.66 2.59
C ARG A 198 -4.54 -1.34 1.51
N ALA A 199 -4.44 -1.96 0.34
CA ALA A 199 -5.44 -1.81 -0.71
C ALA A 199 -6.66 -2.68 -0.44
N LYS A 200 -7.85 -2.07 -0.49
CA LYS A 200 -9.11 -2.83 -0.45
C LYS A 200 -9.49 -3.35 -1.81
N ASN A 201 -9.48 -2.47 -2.81
CA ASN A 201 -10.12 -2.67 -4.11
C ASN A 201 -9.09 -2.77 -5.24
N GLN A 202 -8.05 -1.93 -5.22
CA GLN A 202 -7.04 -1.92 -6.27
C GLN A 202 -5.64 -1.58 -5.74
N LEU A 203 -4.65 -2.34 -6.18
CA LEU A 203 -3.24 -2.18 -5.86
C LEU A 203 -2.43 -1.88 -7.12
N TRP A 204 -1.79 -0.72 -7.17
CA TRP A 204 -0.82 -0.36 -8.19
C TRP A 204 0.59 -0.58 -7.66
N LEU A 205 1.40 -1.36 -8.36
CA LEU A 205 2.83 -1.53 -8.05
C LEU A 205 3.67 -0.80 -9.10
N VAL A 206 4.19 0.37 -8.74
CA VAL A 206 5.01 1.20 -9.62
C VAL A 206 6.49 0.90 -9.36
N HIS A 207 7.21 0.48 -10.41
CA HIS A 207 8.62 0.08 -10.32
C HIS A 207 9.41 0.49 -11.57
N SER A 208 10.73 0.50 -11.48
CA SER A 208 11.62 0.79 -12.63
C SER A 208 12.49 -0.40 -13.07
N LEU A 209 12.28 -1.57 -12.45
CA LEU A 209 13.11 -2.77 -12.64
C LEU A 209 12.62 -3.69 -13.75
N ASP A 210 13.54 -4.38 -14.41
CA ASP A 210 13.34 -5.70 -15.00
C ASP A 210 13.61 -6.78 -13.92
N TYR A 211 12.55 -7.20 -13.24
CA TYR A 211 12.66 -8.08 -12.07
C TYR A 211 13.27 -9.46 -12.34
N LYS A 212 13.38 -9.89 -13.61
CA LYS A 212 14.02 -11.17 -13.95
C LYS A 212 15.54 -11.06 -13.99
N ASN A 213 16.04 -9.90 -14.43
CA ASN A 213 17.46 -9.65 -14.67
C ASN A 213 18.09 -8.82 -13.55
N ASP A 214 17.35 -7.86 -12.99
CA ASP A 214 17.87 -6.92 -11.98
C ASP A 214 17.82 -7.49 -10.56
N LEU A 215 17.06 -8.56 -10.32
CA LEU A 215 16.80 -9.12 -8.99
C LEU A 215 17.10 -10.62 -8.91
N LYS A 216 17.79 -11.00 -7.84
CA LYS A 216 18.17 -12.38 -7.54
C LYS A 216 16.96 -13.20 -7.10
N SER A 217 17.05 -14.53 -7.25
CA SER A 217 16.04 -15.45 -6.73
C SER A 217 15.93 -15.34 -5.19
N GLY A 218 14.70 -15.40 -4.66
CA GLY A 218 14.40 -15.22 -3.22
C GLY A 218 14.45 -13.77 -2.73
N ASP A 219 14.64 -12.79 -3.62
CA ASP A 219 14.57 -11.38 -3.26
C ASP A 219 13.11 -10.96 -3.07
N ILE A 220 12.79 -10.32 -1.94
CA ILE A 220 11.41 -9.96 -1.62
C ILE A 220 10.78 -8.98 -2.63
N ARG A 221 11.60 -8.14 -3.29
CA ARG A 221 11.15 -7.26 -4.38
C ARG A 221 10.70 -8.08 -5.57
N ARG A 222 11.46 -9.13 -5.90
CA ARG A 222 11.16 -10.04 -6.99
C ARG A 222 9.92 -10.86 -6.69
N GLU A 223 9.80 -11.38 -5.47
CA GLU A 223 8.60 -12.12 -5.04
C GLU A 223 7.32 -11.29 -5.20
N LEU A 224 7.34 -10.01 -4.81
CA LEU A 224 6.21 -9.11 -5.00
C LEU A 224 5.92 -8.86 -6.49
N LEU A 225 6.94 -8.57 -7.30
CA LEU A 225 6.77 -8.34 -8.74
C LEU A 225 6.27 -9.61 -9.45
N ASP A 226 6.86 -10.77 -9.18
CA ASP A 226 6.45 -12.07 -9.70
C ASP A 226 4.98 -12.34 -9.36
N TYR A 227 4.55 -12.07 -8.12
CA TYR A 227 3.14 -12.20 -7.75
C TYR A 227 2.26 -11.24 -8.54
N CYS A 228 2.58 -9.94 -8.57
CA CYS A 228 1.75 -8.93 -9.24
C CYS A 228 1.64 -9.12 -10.75
N TYR A 229 2.65 -9.68 -11.42
CA TYR A 229 2.56 -10.00 -12.85
C TYR A 229 1.79 -11.30 -13.14
N ASN A 230 1.71 -12.23 -12.19
CA ASN A 230 1.14 -13.57 -12.41
C ASN A 230 -0.14 -13.85 -11.60
N TYR A 231 -0.67 -12.88 -10.84
CA TYR A 231 -1.80 -13.11 -9.93
C TYR A 231 -3.07 -13.65 -10.62
N LYS A 232 -3.31 -13.31 -11.90
CA LYS A 232 -4.45 -13.81 -12.67
C LYS A 232 -4.34 -15.30 -12.98
N ASN A 233 -3.15 -15.77 -13.35
CA ASN A 233 -2.90 -17.19 -13.56
C ASN A 233 -3.15 -17.94 -12.24
N ILE A 234 -2.66 -17.38 -11.13
CA ILE A 234 -2.87 -17.95 -9.79
C ILE A 234 -4.37 -18.01 -9.43
N ALA A 235 -5.13 -16.92 -9.63
CA ALA A 235 -6.54 -16.86 -9.22
C ALA A 235 -7.49 -17.68 -10.12
N GLU A 236 -7.33 -17.60 -11.45
CA GLU A 236 -8.15 -18.36 -12.39
C GLU A 236 -7.88 -19.86 -12.30
N ASP A 237 -6.62 -20.24 -12.11
CA ASP A 237 -6.27 -21.65 -12.00
C ASP A 237 -6.74 -22.19 -10.64
N LEU A 238 -6.55 -21.48 -9.51
CA LEU A 238 -7.02 -21.93 -8.19
C LEU A 238 -8.55 -22.11 -8.11
N TYR A 239 -9.34 -21.21 -8.70
CA TYR A 239 -10.81 -21.32 -8.70
C TYR A 239 -11.29 -22.49 -9.58
N LYS A 240 -10.67 -22.68 -10.75
CA LYS A 240 -10.95 -23.82 -11.64
C LYS A 240 -10.47 -25.16 -11.04
N ILE A 241 -9.42 -25.16 -10.22
CA ILE A 241 -8.97 -26.35 -9.47
C ILE A 241 -10.03 -26.73 -8.42
N GLU A 242 -10.51 -25.77 -7.63
CA GLU A 242 -11.46 -26.03 -6.53
C GLU A 242 -12.78 -26.62 -7.02
N GLU A 243 -13.30 -26.14 -8.16
CA GLU A 243 -14.52 -26.67 -8.78
C GLU A 243 -14.34 -28.09 -9.36
N LYS A 244 -13.11 -28.46 -9.78
CA LYS A 244 -12.85 -29.70 -10.54
C LYS A 244 -12.12 -30.79 -9.77
N SER A 245 -11.74 -30.55 -8.50
CA SER A 245 -11.03 -31.55 -7.70
C SER A 245 -12.04 -32.43 -6.96
N ASP A 246 -11.95 -33.74 -7.13
CA ASP A 246 -12.85 -34.66 -6.42
C ASP A 246 -12.39 -34.87 -4.97
N SER A 247 -11.13 -34.51 -4.67
CA SER A 247 -10.56 -34.60 -3.33
C SER A 247 -9.64 -33.43 -2.97
N ILE A 248 -9.48 -33.18 -1.65
CA ILE A 248 -8.50 -32.21 -1.12
C ILE A 248 -7.06 -32.58 -1.51
N PHE A 249 -6.80 -33.87 -1.75
CA PHE A 249 -5.50 -34.36 -2.18
C PHE A 249 -5.20 -33.89 -3.61
N GLU A 250 -6.10 -34.14 -4.56
CA GLU A 250 -5.99 -33.68 -5.95
C GLU A 250 -5.89 -32.15 -6.03
N TYR A 251 -6.71 -31.43 -5.26
CA TYR A 251 -6.67 -29.97 -5.18
C TYR A 251 -5.27 -29.47 -4.83
N ASN A 252 -4.65 -30.07 -3.80
CA ASN A 252 -3.34 -29.62 -3.33
C ASN A 252 -2.24 -29.96 -4.35
N VAL A 253 -2.29 -31.13 -4.99
CA VAL A 253 -1.33 -31.51 -6.05
C VAL A 253 -1.44 -30.54 -7.24
N ALA A 254 -2.65 -30.31 -7.73
CA ALA A 254 -2.92 -29.42 -8.86
C ALA A 254 -2.45 -27.98 -8.56
N LYS A 255 -2.77 -27.48 -7.37
CA LYS A 255 -2.30 -26.18 -6.86
C LYS A 255 -0.77 -26.08 -6.90
N SER A 256 -0.06 -27.08 -6.38
CA SER A 256 1.40 -27.07 -6.36
C SER A 256 2.02 -27.08 -7.77
N LEU A 257 1.42 -27.77 -8.74
CA LEU A 257 1.89 -27.80 -10.13
C LEU A 257 1.70 -26.45 -10.83
N ILE A 258 0.55 -25.80 -10.61
CA ILE A 258 0.30 -24.45 -11.13
C ILE A 258 1.20 -23.41 -10.49
N GLU A 259 1.41 -23.47 -9.17
CA GLU A 259 2.36 -22.59 -8.47
C GLU A 259 3.79 -22.79 -8.98
N ALA A 260 4.12 -23.99 -9.48
CA ALA A 260 5.38 -24.30 -10.16
C ALA A 260 5.42 -23.91 -11.65
N GLY A 261 4.33 -23.35 -12.20
CA GLY A 261 4.26 -22.79 -13.56
C GLY A 261 3.85 -23.78 -14.66
N TYR A 262 3.30 -24.94 -14.30
CA TYR A 262 2.85 -25.93 -15.28
C TYR A 262 1.45 -25.62 -15.83
N ASN A 263 1.26 -25.90 -17.12
CA ASN A 263 -0.03 -25.83 -17.77
C ASN A 263 -0.79 -27.15 -17.54
N ILE A 264 -1.79 -27.14 -16.68
CA ILE A 264 -2.55 -28.35 -16.31
C ILE A 264 -4.00 -28.32 -16.79
N THR A 265 -4.62 -29.49 -16.87
CA THR A 265 -6.06 -29.66 -17.06
C THR A 265 -6.54 -30.79 -16.18
N GLN A 266 -7.46 -30.49 -15.25
CA GLN A 266 -8.09 -31.50 -14.40
C GLN A 266 -9.26 -32.20 -15.09
N GLN A 267 -9.54 -33.43 -14.65
CA GLN A 267 -10.71 -34.23 -15.06
C GLN A 267 -10.76 -34.41 -16.58
N TRP A 268 -9.64 -34.78 -17.18
CA TRP A 268 -9.50 -34.94 -18.63
C TRP A 268 -10.16 -36.21 -19.12
N THR A 269 -11.15 -36.09 -19.99
CA THR A 269 -11.82 -37.24 -20.63
C THR A 269 -10.96 -37.80 -21.77
N ALA A 270 -10.50 -39.05 -21.61
CA ALA A 270 -9.80 -39.83 -22.64
C ALA A 270 -10.68 -41.03 -23.02
N GLY A 271 -11.52 -40.86 -24.05
CA GLY A 271 -12.51 -41.86 -24.44
C GLY A 271 -13.57 -42.05 -23.36
N ALA A 272 -13.69 -43.27 -22.82
CA ALA A 272 -14.61 -43.59 -21.73
C ALA A 272 -14.04 -43.30 -20.32
N TYR A 273 -12.76 -42.94 -20.22
CA TYR A 273 -12.06 -42.79 -18.95
C TYR A 273 -11.78 -41.32 -18.60
N LYS A 274 -11.66 -41.01 -17.31
CA LYS A 274 -11.28 -39.68 -16.81
C LYS A 274 -9.93 -39.73 -16.10
N ILE A 275 -9.05 -38.80 -16.43
CA ILE A 275 -7.73 -38.64 -15.82
C ILE A 275 -7.78 -37.45 -14.85
N ASP A 276 -7.30 -37.63 -13.62
CA ASP A 276 -7.39 -36.62 -12.55
C ASP A 276 -6.75 -35.30 -12.97
N ILE A 277 -5.48 -35.34 -13.39
CA ILE A 277 -4.71 -34.17 -13.84
C ILE A 277 -3.93 -34.53 -15.10
N VAL A 278 -3.95 -33.66 -16.11
CA VAL A 278 -3.10 -33.75 -17.30
C VAL A 278 -2.22 -32.51 -17.37
N VAL A 279 -0.90 -32.70 -17.37
CA VAL A 279 0.08 -31.64 -17.58
C VAL A 279 0.46 -31.60 -19.05
N LYS A 280 0.48 -30.41 -19.64
CA LYS A 280 0.75 -30.17 -21.06
C LYS A 280 1.96 -29.28 -21.23
N CYS A 281 2.75 -29.56 -22.26
CA CYS A 281 3.76 -28.65 -22.76
C CYS A 281 3.96 -28.92 -24.26
N ASN A 282 3.79 -27.90 -25.11
CA ASN A 282 3.77 -28.03 -26.56
C ASN A 282 2.79 -29.14 -27.03
N ASN A 283 3.27 -30.12 -27.81
CA ASN A 283 2.52 -31.30 -28.23
C ASN A 283 2.61 -32.47 -27.24
N ASN A 284 3.36 -32.33 -26.15
CA ASN A 284 3.53 -33.37 -25.14
C ASN A 284 2.49 -33.22 -24.03
N LYS A 285 2.02 -34.36 -23.53
CA LYS A 285 1.13 -34.44 -22.36
C LYS A 285 1.54 -35.60 -21.47
N VAL A 286 1.34 -35.43 -20.18
CA VAL A 286 1.57 -36.46 -19.15
C VAL A 286 0.36 -36.46 -18.21
N ALA A 287 -0.12 -37.64 -17.87
CA ALA A 287 -1.19 -37.85 -16.92
C ALA A 287 -0.61 -37.97 -15.50
N ILE A 288 -1.24 -37.34 -14.52
CA ILE A 288 -0.94 -37.49 -13.10
C ILE A 288 -2.18 -38.08 -12.43
N GLU A 289 -2.00 -39.19 -11.73
CA GLU A 289 -3.04 -39.83 -10.91
C GLU A 289 -2.75 -39.66 -9.42
N CYS A 290 -3.79 -39.28 -8.67
CA CYS A 290 -3.74 -39.03 -7.24
C CYS A 290 -4.43 -40.17 -6.49
N ASP A 291 -3.68 -41.23 -6.18
CA ASP A 291 -4.20 -42.42 -5.52
C ASP A 291 -4.45 -42.17 -4.02
N GLY A 292 -5.68 -41.73 -3.67
CA GLY A 292 -6.10 -41.55 -2.28
C GLY A 292 -6.42 -42.85 -1.54
N GLU A 293 -6.18 -42.91 -0.22
CA GLU A 293 -6.44 -44.10 0.62
C GLU A 293 -7.89 -44.59 0.60
N LYS A 294 -8.86 -43.75 0.20
CA LYS A 294 -10.28 -44.12 0.06
C LYS A 294 -10.59 -44.98 -1.18
N PHE A 295 -9.63 -45.20 -2.08
CA PHE A 295 -9.84 -45.94 -3.33
C PHE A 295 -9.17 -47.32 -3.40
N HIS A 296 -8.77 -47.91 -2.27
CA HIS A 296 -8.50 -49.34 -2.21
C HIS A 296 -9.82 -50.12 -2.11
N GLY A 297 -10.55 -50.13 -3.22
CA GLY A 297 -11.70 -50.98 -3.43
C GLY A 297 -11.33 -52.45 -3.53
N THR A 298 -12.36 -53.29 -3.57
CA THR A 298 -12.33 -54.74 -3.79
C THR A 298 -11.38 -55.15 -4.94
N LEU A 299 -10.96 -56.43 -4.97
CA LEU A 299 -10.09 -57.00 -6.01
C LEU A 299 -10.53 -56.65 -7.45
N GLU A 300 -11.83 -56.47 -7.67
CA GLU A 300 -12.41 -56.05 -8.95
C GLU A 300 -12.00 -54.63 -9.36
N LYS A 301 -12.03 -53.64 -8.46
CA LYS A 301 -11.62 -52.25 -8.75
C LYS A 301 -10.13 -52.15 -9.08
N ILE A 302 -9.29 -52.91 -8.39
CA ILE A 302 -7.85 -52.98 -8.68
C ILE A 302 -7.61 -53.55 -10.09
N LYS A 303 -8.39 -54.55 -10.48
CA LYS A 303 -8.31 -55.14 -11.81
C LYS A 303 -8.78 -54.16 -12.90
N GLU A 304 -9.89 -53.46 -12.66
CA GLU A 304 -10.39 -52.40 -13.54
C GLU A 304 -9.40 -51.24 -13.71
N ASP A 305 -8.77 -50.77 -12.63
CA ASP A 305 -7.76 -49.70 -12.70
C ASP A 305 -6.50 -50.13 -13.46
N ASN A 306 -6.05 -51.38 -13.28
CA ASN A 306 -4.91 -51.93 -14.03
C ASN A 306 -5.24 -52.10 -15.53
N GLU A 307 -6.43 -52.59 -15.86
CA GLU A 307 -6.90 -52.73 -17.25
C GLU A 307 -7.05 -51.35 -17.92
N ARG A 308 -7.63 -50.38 -17.21
CA ARG A 308 -7.74 -48.97 -17.64
C ARG A 308 -6.37 -48.38 -17.96
N GLN A 309 -5.41 -48.51 -17.04
CA GLN A 309 -4.06 -47.98 -17.24
C GLN A 309 -3.40 -48.62 -18.47
N SER A 310 -3.48 -49.95 -18.62
CA SER A 310 -2.92 -50.67 -19.76
C SER A 310 -3.52 -50.23 -21.11
N ILE A 311 -4.81 -49.88 -21.15
CA ILE A 311 -5.45 -49.33 -22.35
C ILE A 311 -4.91 -47.94 -22.68
N LEU A 312 -4.82 -47.05 -21.68
CA LEU A 312 -4.37 -45.66 -21.90
C LEU A 312 -2.87 -45.61 -22.27
N GLU A 313 -2.03 -46.45 -21.68
CA GLU A 313 -0.60 -46.55 -22.04
C GLU A 313 -0.40 -47.05 -23.47
N ARG A 314 -1.21 -48.02 -23.94
CA ARG A 314 -1.20 -48.46 -25.35
C ARG A 314 -1.61 -47.34 -26.32
N LEU A 315 -2.41 -46.38 -25.85
CA LEU A 315 -2.79 -45.18 -26.61
C LEU A 315 -1.73 -44.05 -26.49
N GLY A 316 -0.58 -44.35 -25.90
CA GLY A 316 0.56 -43.43 -25.79
C GLY A 316 0.51 -42.49 -24.59
N TRP A 317 -0.37 -42.72 -23.62
CA TRP A 317 -0.36 -41.95 -22.37
C TRP A 317 0.82 -42.37 -21.49
N ARG A 318 1.45 -41.36 -20.86
CA ARG A 318 2.51 -41.54 -19.87
C ARG A 318 1.96 -41.08 -18.52
N PHE A 319 2.16 -41.89 -17.48
CA PHE A 319 1.58 -41.65 -16.16
C PHE A 319 2.65 -41.37 -15.11
N ILE A 320 2.36 -40.42 -14.23
CA ILE A 320 3.04 -40.21 -12.95
C ILE A 320 2.02 -40.46 -11.84
N ARG A 321 2.29 -41.40 -10.95
CA ARG A 321 1.42 -41.69 -9.81
C ARG A 321 1.91 -41.02 -8.54
N ILE A 322 0.96 -40.50 -7.77
CA ILE A 322 1.20 -39.93 -6.46
C ILE A 322 0.33 -40.66 -5.45
N ARG A 323 0.95 -41.42 -4.55
CA ARG A 323 0.22 -42.08 -3.47
C ARG A 323 -0.12 -41.07 -2.39
N GLY A 324 -1.36 -41.07 -1.92
CA GLY A 324 -1.81 -40.18 -0.84
C GLY A 324 -0.92 -40.29 0.41
N SER A 325 -0.52 -41.50 0.80
CA SER A 325 0.34 -41.73 1.96
C SER A 325 1.77 -41.20 1.79
N GLU A 326 2.31 -41.19 0.56
CA GLU A 326 3.58 -40.54 0.23
C GLU A 326 3.42 -39.02 0.32
N TYR A 327 2.38 -38.49 -0.32
CA TYR A 327 2.12 -37.06 -0.39
C TYR A 327 1.85 -36.44 0.98
N PHE A 328 0.97 -37.04 1.80
CA PHE A 328 0.64 -36.49 3.11
C PHE A 328 1.78 -36.63 4.13
N ARG A 329 2.75 -37.51 3.89
CA ARG A 329 3.97 -37.60 4.70
C ARG A 329 4.91 -36.43 4.45
N ASP A 330 5.18 -36.11 3.19
CA ASP A 330 5.95 -34.91 2.81
C ASP A 330 5.52 -34.40 1.42
N PRO A 331 4.62 -33.40 1.37
CA PRO A 331 4.13 -32.85 0.11
C PRO A 331 5.23 -32.21 -0.74
N ASN A 332 6.21 -31.57 -0.09
CA ASN A 332 7.25 -30.81 -0.79
C ASN A 332 8.23 -31.74 -1.51
N ILE A 333 8.66 -32.82 -0.84
CA ILE A 333 9.53 -33.83 -1.47
C ILE A 333 8.78 -34.53 -2.61
N THR A 334 7.51 -34.89 -2.39
CA THR A 334 6.68 -35.57 -3.38
C THR A 334 6.52 -34.72 -4.65
N ILE A 335 6.18 -33.43 -4.52
CA ILE A 335 6.05 -32.53 -5.67
C ILE A 335 7.40 -32.32 -6.38
N LYS A 336 8.52 -32.25 -5.65
CA LYS A 336 9.85 -32.19 -6.27
C LYS A 336 10.15 -33.43 -7.13
N ARG A 337 9.81 -34.64 -6.67
CA ARG A 337 9.92 -35.87 -7.46
C ARG A 337 9.07 -35.79 -8.73
N VAL A 338 7.81 -35.38 -8.60
CA VAL A 338 6.89 -35.22 -9.75
C VAL A 338 7.44 -34.24 -10.77
N ILE A 339 7.99 -33.11 -10.33
CA ILE A 339 8.65 -32.12 -11.21
C ILE A 339 9.85 -32.73 -11.93
N GLN A 340 10.67 -33.53 -11.25
CA GLN A 340 11.80 -34.22 -11.88
C GLN A 340 11.33 -35.22 -12.95
N GLU A 341 10.27 -35.98 -12.67
CA GLU A 341 9.68 -36.91 -13.63
C GLU A 341 9.06 -36.18 -14.84
N LEU A 342 8.37 -35.05 -14.63
CA LEU A 342 7.86 -34.21 -15.72
C LEU A 342 9.00 -33.69 -16.60
N ASN A 343 10.10 -33.22 -16.00
CA ASN A 343 11.28 -32.77 -16.74
C ASN A 343 11.92 -33.90 -17.56
N ASN A 344 11.97 -35.12 -17.03
CA ASN A 344 12.48 -36.31 -17.75
C ASN A 344 11.57 -36.72 -18.93
N LEU A 345 10.32 -36.24 -18.94
CA LEU A 345 9.32 -36.50 -19.98
C LEU A 345 9.14 -35.32 -20.95
N ASP A 346 10.08 -34.37 -20.93
CA ASP A 346 10.10 -33.13 -21.74
C ASP A 346 8.87 -32.25 -21.51
N ILE A 347 8.35 -32.21 -20.28
CA ILE A 347 7.30 -31.28 -19.86
C ILE A 347 7.94 -30.20 -18.98
N TYR A 348 7.89 -28.95 -19.44
CA TYR A 348 8.47 -27.80 -18.72
C TYR A 348 7.41 -26.73 -18.45
N PRO A 349 7.64 -25.82 -17.48
CA PRO A 349 6.76 -24.68 -17.22
C PRO A 349 6.63 -23.73 -18.44
N GLU A 350 5.40 -23.42 -18.86
CA GLU A 350 5.12 -22.55 -20.01
C GLU A 350 4.81 -21.11 -19.56
N LYS A 351 5.48 -20.11 -20.14
CA LYS A 351 5.08 -18.69 -20.01
C LYS A 351 3.93 -18.42 -21.00
N LYS A 352 2.71 -18.22 -20.52
CA LYS A 352 1.57 -17.82 -21.38
C LYS A 352 1.77 -16.41 -21.94
N GLU A 353 1.82 -16.27 -23.27
CA GLU A 353 1.59 -15.00 -23.96
C GLU A 353 0.08 -14.73 -24.07
N LEU A 354 -0.35 -13.50 -23.78
CA LEU A 354 -1.75 -13.07 -23.87
C LEU A 354 -2.07 -12.56 -25.29
N SER A 355 -3.07 -13.16 -25.94
CA SER A 355 -3.63 -12.75 -27.23
C SER A 355 -4.44 -11.45 -27.14
N GLN A 356 -4.23 -10.54 -28.11
CA GLN A 356 -4.86 -9.22 -28.20
C GLN A 356 -6.24 -9.28 -28.88
N ASN A 357 -7.27 -8.79 -28.17
CA ASN A 357 -8.50 -8.22 -28.74
C ASN A 357 -8.77 -6.91 -27.98
N MET A 358 -8.77 -5.78 -28.69
CA MET A 358 -8.76 -4.44 -28.10
C MET A 358 -10.14 -4.02 -27.59
N ASN A 359 -10.53 -4.50 -26.42
CA ASN A 359 -11.38 -3.75 -25.49
C ASN A 359 -10.43 -3.05 -24.50
N PHE A 360 -10.39 -1.72 -24.50
CA PHE A 360 -9.57 -0.97 -23.54
C PHE A 360 -10.10 -1.23 -22.11
N THR A 361 -9.22 -1.66 -21.22
CA THR A 361 -9.57 -1.85 -19.80
C THR A 361 -9.43 -0.53 -19.04
N LEU A 362 -10.10 -0.38 -17.89
CA LEU A 362 -10.03 0.84 -17.05
C LEU A 362 -8.58 1.25 -16.75
N LYS A 363 -7.67 0.28 -16.51
CA LYS A 363 -6.25 0.56 -16.32
C LYS A 363 -5.60 1.25 -17.53
N ASP A 364 -6.01 0.92 -18.76
CA ASP A 364 -5.40 1.45 -19.98
C ASP A 364 -5.81 2.92 -20.16
N VAL A 365 -7.08 3.24 -19.87
CA VAL A 365 -7.59 4.62 -19.83
C VAL A 365 -6.83 5.47 -18.82
N VAL A 366 -6.65 4.97 -17.60
CA VAL A 366 -5.89 5.65 -16.54
C VAL A 366 -4.42 5.86 -16.95
N ILE A 367 -3.77 4.83 -17.52
CA ILE A 367 -2.37 4.92 -17.96
C ILE A 367 -2.21 5.97 -19.06
N GLU A 368 -3.09 5.97 -20.06
CA GLU A 368 -3.04 6.93 -21.16
C GLU A 368 -3.27 8.37 -20.66
N ARG A 369 -4.26 8.57 -19.77
CA ARG A 369 -4.52 9.89 -19.19
C ARG A 369 -3.35 10.37 -18.33
N ALA A 370 -2.77 9.50 -17.51
CA ALA A 370 -1.60 9.82 -16.71
C ALA A 370 -0.40 10.23 -17.59
N TYR A 371 -0.20 9.56 -18.73
CA TYR A 371 0.81 9.95 -19.71
C TYR A 371 0.57 11.36 -20.26
N LYS A 372 -0.68 11.68 -20.64
CA LYS A 372 -1.08 13.04 -21.10
C LYS A 372 -0.78 14.11 -20.04
N ILE A 373 -1.16 13.87 -18.78
CA ILE A 373 -0.88 14.77 -17.65
C ILE A 373 0.62 15.05 -17.50
N ARG A 374 1.47 14.01 -17.59
CA ARG A 374 2.93 14.20 -17.49
C ARG A 374 3.50 15.02 -18.65
N ASN A 375 2.96 14.87 -19.86
CA ASN A 375 3.37 15.68 -21.01
C ASN A 375 2.95 17.14 -20.86
N GLU A 376 1.77 17.42 -20.29
CA GLU A 376 1.34 18.77 -19.96
C GLU A 376 2.30 19.44 -18.96
N TRP A 377 2.72 18.73 -17.91
CA TRP A 377 3.71 19.23 -16.96
C TRP A 377 5.06 19.55 -17.60
N GLN A 378 5.51 18.72 -18.55
CA GLN A 378 6.76 18.97 -19.28
C GLN A 378 6.66 20.22 -20.16
N LYS A 379 5.54 20.41 -20.88
CA LYS A 379 5.30 21.61 -21.70
C LYS A 379 5.26 22.88 -20.85
N GLN A 380 4.56 22.86 -19.72
CA GLN A 380 4.52 24.00 -18.79
C GLN A 380 5.92 24.37 -18.27
N LYS A 381 6.75 23.36 -17.95
CA LYS A 381 8.13 23.57 -17.51
C LYS A 381 9.02 24.15 -18.62
N ASN A 382 8.85 23.69 -19.86
CA ASN A 382 9.64 24.21 -20.99
C ASN A 382 9.23 25.65 -21.34
N ASN A 383 7.94 25.97 -21.29
CA ASN A 383 7.45 27.33 -21.50
C ASN A 383 7.92 28.30 -20.40
N SER A 384 8.01 27.85 -19.14
CA SER A 384 8.57 28.68 -18.06
C SER A 384 10.09 28.84 -18.13
N LEU A 385 10.81 27.87 -18.73
CA LEU A 385 12.24 27.98 -19.00
C LEU A 385 12.59 28.84 -20.23
N GLN A 386 11.67 28.97 -21.19
CA GLN A 386 11.83 29.82 -22.38
C GLN A 386 11.53 31.31 -22.13
N ASN A 387 10.91 31.67 -21.00
CA ASN A 387 10.69 33.05 -20.56
C ASN A 387 11.43 33.38 -19.25
N PRO A 388 12.78 33.43 -19.22
CA PRO A 388 13.49 33.91 -18.06
C PRO A 388 13.48 35.45 -18.05
N VAL A 389 12.71 36.03 -17.11
CA VAL A 389 12.75 37.44 -16.64
C VAL A 389 12.77 38.51 -17.74
N GLY A 390 11.59 39.10 -17.98
CA GLY A 390 11.50 40.38 -18.69
C GLY A 390 12.33 41.45 -17.97
N GLN A 391 13.20 42.11 -18.74
CA GLN A 391 13.85 43.36 -18.38
C GLN A 391 12.80 44.33 -17.83
N ILE A 392 13.01 44.82 -16.61
CA ILE A 392 12.29 45.99 -16.11
C ILE A 392 12.82 47.18 -16.93
N SER A 393 12.04 47.62 -17.91
CA SER A 393 12.27 48.90 -18.59
C SER A 393 11.89 50.04 -17.65
N PHE A 394 12.89 50.67 -17.05
CA PHE A 394 12.76 51.97 -16.37
C PHE A 394 12.50 53.06 -17.42
N SER A 395 11.24 53.29 -17.79
CA SER A 395 10.84 54.51 -18.48
C SER A 395 9.32 54.63 -18.55
N GLN A 396 8.73 55.26 -17.55
CA GLN A 396 7.56 56.16 -17.64
C GLN A 396 7.15 56.64 -16.25
N LEU A 397 8.01 57.46 -15.66
CA LEU A 397 7.63 58.44 -14.64
C LEU A 397 7.80 59.79 -15.31
N ASN A 398 6.69 60.45 -15.64
CA ASN A 398 6.50 61.91 -15.73
C ASN A 398 5.17 62.21 -16.47
N ASN A 399 4.09 62.48 -15.74
CA ASN A 399 3.63 63.87 -15.60
C ASN A 399 2.51 64.04 -14.55
N PRO A 400 2.45 65.20 -13.86
CA PRO A 400 1.60 65.45 -12.71
C PRO A 400 0.36 66.33 -13.01
N LYS A 401 -0.57 66.38 -12.03
CA LYS A 401 -1.61 67.39 -11.69
C LYS A 401 -3.04 66.79 -11.61
N THR A 402 -3.50 66.44 -10.39
CA THR A 402 -4.41 67.19 -9.46
C THR A 402 -5.90 67.06 -9.85
N LEU A 403 -6.88 66.78 -8.96
CA LEU A 403 -7.13 67.36 -7.64
C LEU A 403 -8.20 66.54 -6.85
N ASN A 404 -7.98 66.39 -5.52
CA ASN A 404 -8.90 66.31 -4.37
C ASN A 404 -10.14 65.38 -4.31
N SER A 405 -10.17 64.48 -3.31
CA SER A 405 -10.95 64.65 -2.06
C SER A 405 -10.97 63.36 -1.19
N THR A 406 -10.56 63.50 0.07
CA THR A 406 -10.87 62.60 1.20
C THR A 406 -12.33 62.79 1.64
N PRO A 407 -13.02 61.77 2.22
CA PRO A 407 -13.02 61.64 3.68
C PRO A 407 -13.19 60.22 4.28
N SER A 408 -12.52 60.05 5.43
CA SER A 408 -12.84 59.33 6.69
C SER A 408 -13.94 58.26 6.82
N LEU A 409 -13.59 57.19 7.54
CA LEU A 409 -14.44 56.20 8.24
C LEU A 409 -15.25 56.78 9.42
N PRO A 410 -16.43 56.20 9.72
CA PRO A 410 -16.89 55.99 11.11
C PRO A 410 -17.58 54.59 11.31
N PRO A 411 -18.01 54.16 12.52
CA PRO A 411 -17.64 52.86 13.12
C PRO A 411 -18.80 51.87 13.40
N ARG A 412 -18.44 50.67 13.90
CA ARG A 412 -19.32 49.56 14.34
C ARG A 412 -20.23 49.91 15.53
N GLU A 413 -21.48 49.43 15.54
CA GLU A 413 -22.19 49.05 16.78
C GLU A 413 -23.28 47.96 16.61
N ARG A 414 -23.56 47.28 17.72
CA ARG A 414 -24.33 46.03 17.94
C ARG A 414 -25.86 46.21 17.89
N LEU A 415 -26.61 45.10 17.70
CA LEU A 415 -27.68 44.67 18.65
C LEU A 415 -28.18 43.22 18.42
N LYS A 416 -28.55 42.59 19.55
CA LYS A 416 -29.05 41.21 19.81
C LYS A 416 -30.48 41.01 19.23
N LYS A 417 -31.12 39.84 19.13
CA LYS A 417 -31.48 38.84 20.18
C LYS A 417 -32.51 37.86 19.55
N GLN A 418 -32.44 36.55 19.82
CA GLN A 418 -33.50 35.71 20.44
C GLN A 418 -33.24 34.21 20.29
N ALA A 419 -33.75 33.46 21.25
CA ALA A 419 -33.33 32.14 21.66
C ALA A 419 -34.44 31.09 21.43
N LEU A 420 -34.08 29.81 21.40
CA LEU A 420 -34.92 28.77 22.00
C LEU A 420 -34.08 27.57 22.53
N LYS A 421 -34.35 27.27 23.81
CA LYS A 421 -33.95 26.13 24.66
C LYS A 421 -34.50 24.80 24.06
N LYS A 422 -34.06 23.56 24.33
CA LYS A 422 -33.68 22.80 25.55
C LYS A 422 -33.23 21.40 25.02
N THR A 423 -32.32 20.62 25.62
CA THR A 423 -32.58 19.71 26.78
C THR A 423 -31.27 19.02 27.21
N ILE A 424 -31.10 18.78 28.51
CA ILE A 424 -29.95 18.16 29.19
C ILE A 424 -30.41 16.87 29.92
N LYS A 425 -29.46 15.93 30.12
CA LYS A 425 -29.33 14.80 31.10
C LYS A 425 -29.58 13.42 30.47
N ARG A 426 -28.68 12.43 30.55
CA ARG A 426 -27.89 11.80 31.64
C ARG A 426 -26.68 11.04 31.01
N ASP A 427 -25.58 10.61 31.63
CA ASP A 427 -25.10 10.47 33.00
C ASP A 427 -23.55 10.37 33.01
N GLN A 428 -22.97 10.63 34.18
CA GLN A 428 -21.53 10.62 34.49
C GLN A 428 -20.98 9.21 34.71
N ASN A 429 -19.82 8.89 34.12
CA ASN A 429 -18.64 8.31 34.80
C ASN A 429 -17.59 7.84 33.77
N ASN A 430 -16.55 8.66 33.57
CA ASN A 430 -15.20 8.23 33.18
C ASN A 430 -14.22 9.38 33.46
N HIS A 431 -14.08 9.73 34.74
CA HIS A 431 -13.15 10.74 35.24
C HIS A 431 -11.80 10.11 35.58
N SER A 432 -10.74 10.50 34.85
CA SER A 432 -9.37 10.72 35.37
C SER A 432 -8.33 10.99 34.27
N LYS A 433 -8.67 10.90 32.98
CA LYS A 433 -7.79 11.37 31.87
C LYS A 433 -8.30 12.61 31.11
N ILE A 434 -9.55 13.01 31.33
CA ILE A 434 -10.21 14.11 30.60
C ILE A 434 -9.95 15.49 31.25
N SER A 435 -9.54 15.54 32.52
CA SER A 435 -9.36 16.80 33.26
C SER A 435 -8.15 17.64 32.79
N ASN A 436 -7.05 17.01 32.36
CA ASN A 436 -5.86 17.76 31.90
C ASN A 436 -6.00 18.30 30.48
N GLN A 437 -6.77 17.66 29.59
CA GLN A 437 -7.03 18.18 28.25
C GLN A 437 -8.01 19.35 28.27
N ASN A 438 -9.06 19.31 29.10
CA ASN A 438 -10.04 20.40 29.17
C ASN A 438 -9.47 21.69 29.78
N ASN A 439 -8.50 21.62 30.71
CA ASN A 439 -7.85 22.81 31.27
C ASN A 439 -6.91 23.51 30.28
N ASN A 440 -6.15 22.77 29.46
CA ASN A 440 -5.28 23.36 28.43
C ASN A 440 -6.08 23.95 27.25
N ILE A 441 -7.19 23.33 26.88
CA ILE A 441 -8.09 23.84 25.82
C ILE A 441 -8.69 25.18 26.26
N ASN A 442 -9.20 25.28 27.49
CA ASN A 442 -9.73 26.55 28.01
C ASN A 442 -8.64 27.62 28.13
N ASN A 443 -7.45 27.30 28.65
CA ASN A 443 -6.35 28.27 28.79
C ASN A 443 -5.82 28.80 27.46
N SER A 444 -5.80 27.96 26.41
CA SER A 444 -5.37 28.40 25.08
C SER A 444 -6.42 29.26 24.37
N ASP A 445 -7.71 29.04 24.64
CA ASP A 445 -8.79 29.92 24.15
C ASP A 445 -8.76 31.30 24.84
N PHE A 446 -8.47 31.36 26.15
CA PHE A 446 -8.25 32.62 26.86
C PHE A 446 -7.03 33.38 26.31
N LEU A 447 -5.91 32.70 26.09
CA LEU A 447 -4.72 33.30 25.51
C LEU A 447 -4.99 33.92 24.13
N ILE A 448 -5.77 33.24 23.29
CA ILE A 448 -6.14 33.76 21.96
C ILE A 448 -6.97 35.03 22.07
N ASN A 449 -7.95 35.06 22.98
CA ASN A 449 -8.78 36.24 23.19
C ASN A 449 -7.95 37.43 23.68
N ASP A 450 -7.02 37.20 24.61
CA ASP A 450 -6.12 38.24 25.11
C ASP A 450 -5.22 38.78 23.99
N LEU A 451 -4.59 37.90 23.22
CA LEU A 451 -3.74 38.31 22.09
C LEU A 451 -4.52 39.02 20.98
N TYR A 452 -5.75 38.61 20.68
CA TYR A 452 -6.62 39.35 19.75
C TYR A 452 -6.99 40.73 20.29
N SER A 453 -7.24 40.85 21.59
CA SER A 453 -7.60 42.15 22.21
C SER A 453 -6.46 43.17 22.15
N LEU A 454 -5.21 42.70 22.17
CA LEU A 454 -3.99 43.49 22.00
C LEU A 454 -3.63 43.72 20.50
N GLY A 455 -4.47 43.23 19.59
CA GLY A 455 -4.32 43.42 18.15
C GLY A 455 -3.14 42.67 17.55
N PHE A 456 -2.90 41.44 17.98
CA PHE A 456 -1.98 40.53 17.30
C PHE A 456 -2.69 39.76 16.18
N ASP A 457 -1.98 39.54 15.07
CA ASP A 457 -2.44 38.66 14.00
C ASP A 457 -2.10 37.21 14.34
N ILE A 458 -3.14 36.38 14.46
CA ILE A 458 -3.05 35.01 14.96
C ILE A 458 -3.51 34.03 13.87
N ILE A 459 -2.77 32.94 13.73
CA ILE A 459 -3.13 31.80 12.89
C ILE A 459 -3.28 30.57 13.81
N ASP A 460 -4.54 30.18 14.04
CA ASP A 460 -4.90 29.08 14.94
C ASP A 460 -4.87 27.72 14.22
N ASN A 461 -3.75 27.01 14.38
CA ASN A 461 -3.57 25.65 13.87
C ASN A 461 -3.60 24.61 14.98
N ARG A 462 -4.18 24.93 16.16
CA ARG A 462 -4.17 24.03 17.32
C ARG A 462 -4.88 22.71 17.04
N LYS A 463 -5.99 22.72 16.28
CA LYS A 463 -6.74 21.50 15.89
C LYS A 463 -5.98 20.57 14.93
N ILE A 464 -4.95 21.08 14.24
CA ILE A 464 -4.19 20.35 13.22
C ILE A 464 -2.82 19.90 13.77
N SER A 465 -2.19 20.73 14.63
CA SER A 465 -0.79 20.55 15.02
C SER A 465 -0.46 20.92 16.48
N ASN A 466 -1.46 21.28 17.30
CA ASN A 466 -1.28 21.86 18.65
C ASN A 466 -0.36 23.09 18.68
N ILE A 467 -0.31 23.84 17.58
CA ILE A 467 0.51 25.04 17.45
C ILE A 467 -0.39 26.23 17.17
N LEU A 468 -0.21 27.29 17.96
CA LEU A 468 -0.75 28.61 17.73
C LEU A 468 0.37 29.51 17.19
N TRP A 469 0.13 30.13 16.03
CA TRP A 469 1.09 31.06 15.43
C TRP A 469 0.64 32.50 15.66
N VAL A 470 1.57 33.37 16.03
CA VAL A 470 1.33 34.80 16.21
C VAL A 470 2.35 35.58 15.40
N ILE A 471 1.90 36.36 14.41
CA ILE A 471 2.80 37.07 13.49
C ILE A 471 3.68 38.04 14.29
N TYR A 472 4.99 37.95 14.07
CA TYR A 472 5.96 38.74 14.81
C TYR A 472 5.94 40.19 14.35
N SER A 473 5.80 41.08 15.31
CA SER A 473 5.90 42.54 15.13
C SER A 473 6.98 43.07 16.07
N PRO A 474 8.06 43.72 15.57
CA PRO A 474 9.16 44.21 16.40
C PRO A 474 8.69 45.13 17.54
N ASN A 475 7.72 46.00 17.26
CA ASN A 475 7.20 46.99 18.20
C ASN A 475 6.26 46.40 19.27
N LYS A 476 5.86 45.13 19.15
CA LYS A 476 4.96 44.44 20.09
C LYS A 476 5.59 43.24 20.79
N LYS A 477 6.92 43.09 20.70
CA LYS A 477 7.65 41.95 21.27
C LYS A 477 7.48 41.83 22.79
N GLU A 478 7.71 42.91 23.53
CA GLU A 478 7.64 42.89 25.00
C GLU A 478 6.21 42.64 25.49
N GLU A 479 5.23 43.20 24.80
CA GLU A 479 3.81 43.01 25.07
C GLU A 479 3.39 41.56 24.86
N PHE A 480 3.84 40.94 23.76
CA PHE A 480 3.62 39.51 23.51
C PHE A 480 4.22 38.63 24.60
N GLU A 481 5.49 38.82 24.94
CA GLU A 481 6.18 37.99 25.94
C GLU A 481 5.56 38.13 27.32
N LYS A 482 5.08 39.33 27.70
CA LYS A 482 4.37 39.56 28.96
C LYS A 482 3.03 38.84 28.99
N THR A 483 2.26 38.88 27.91
CA THR A 483 0.95 38.22 27.81
C THR A 483 1.10 36.70 27.84
N VAL A 484 2.01 36.12 27.05
CA VAL A 484 2.19 34.66 27.00
C VAL A 484 2.79 34.10 28.28
N LYS A 485 3.63 34.85 29.02
CA LYS A 485 4.17 34.42 30.33
C LYS A 485 3.09 34.18 31.39
N ASN A 486 1.91 34.79 31.26
CA ASN A 486 0.78 34.54 32.16
C ASN A 486 0.15 33.15 31.92
N TYR A 487 0.50 32.49 30.82
CA TYR A 487 0.04 31.17 30.44
C TYR A 487 1.23 30.20 30.41
N THR A 488 1.08 29.01 30.95
CA THR A 488 2.16 28.01 31.13
C THR A 488 2.61 27.32 29.81
N PHE A 489 2.46 27.99 28.66
CA PHE A 489 2.78 27.46 27.35
C PHE A 489 4.23 27.75 26.93
N LYS A 490 4.84 26.80 26.22
CA LYS A 490 6.17 26.99 25.62
C LYS A 490 6.04 27.76 24.31
N TYR A 491 6.88 28.77 24.12
CA TYR A 491 6.92 29.54 22.88
C TYR A 491 8.35 29.77 22.36
N SER A 492 8.50 29.91 21.04
CA SER A 492 9.75 30.26 20.37
C SER A 492 9.50 31.20 19.19
N LEU A 493 10.47 32.07 18.87
CA LEU A 493 10.38 32.95 17.70
C LEU A 493 11.00 32.27 16.47
N GLU A 494 10.21 32.10 15.42
CA GLU A 494 10.68 31.56 14.14
C GLU A 494 10.91 32.73 13.17
N PHE A 495 12.15 33.21 13.07
CA PHE A 495 12.50 34.37 12.22
C PHE A 495 12.28 34.14 10.72
N ARG A 496 12.29 32.90 10.26
CA ARG A 496 11.99 32.55 8.85
C ARG A 496 10.50 32.24 8.62
N GLY A 497 9.69 32.31 9.68
CA GLY A 497 8.31 31.84 9.66
C GLY A 497 8.19 30.35 9.36
N SER A 498 6.97 29.94 9.06
CA SER A 498 6.67 28.62 8.53
C SER A 498 5.72 28.76 7.34
N PRO A 499 5.47 27.69 6.57
CA PRO A 499 4.46 27.71 5.53
C PRO A 499 3.07 28.17 6.04
N ALA A 500 2.73 27.84 7.30
CA ALA A 500 1.49 28.30 7.93
C ALA A 500 1.42 29.83 8.10
N THR A 501 2.57 30.48 8.29
CA THR A 501 2.66 31.95 8.40
C THR A 501 3.09 32.59 7.08
N LYS A 502 2.95 31.88 5.95
CA LYS A 502 3.43 32.32 4.62
C LYS A 502 4.92 32.73 4.63
N ASN A 503 5.73 32.01 5.41
CA ASN A 503 7.15 32.29 5.66
C ASN A 503 7.41 33.70 6.22
N THR A 504 6.43 34.27 6.94
CA THR A 504 6.63 35.52 7.70
C THR A 504 7.06 35.22 9.12
N PRO A 505 7.97 36.02 9.71
CA PRO A 505 8.43 35.82 11.09
C PRO A 505 7.24 35.71 12.05
N ALA A 506 7.24 34.71 12.91
CA ALA A 506 6.12 34.45 13.81
C ALA A 506 6.54 33.72 15.07
N TRP A 507 5.84 34.00 16.16
CA TRP A 507 5.93 33.22 17.39
C TRP A 507 5.16 31.92 17.24
N ARG A 508 5.83 30.83 17.60
CA ARG A 508 5.26 29.49 17.68
C ARG A 508 4.94 29.20 19.15
N ILE A 509 3.68 29.04 19.49
CA ILE A 509 3.23 28.67 20.84
C ILE A 509 2.72 27.22 20.79
N MET A 510 3.27 26.34 21.63
CA MET A 510 2.79 24.97 21.78
C MET A 510 1.74 24.91 22.88
N THR A 511 0.48 24.72 22.48
CA THR A 511 -0.71 24.77 23.33
C THR A 511 -1.28 23.40 23.64
#